data_AF-A0A7K4XCI6-F1
#
_entry.id   AF-A0A7K4XCI6-F1
#
_cell.length_a   1.000
_cell.length_b   1.000
_cell.length_c   1.000
_cell.angle_alpha   90.00
_cell.angle_beta   90.00
_cell.angle_gamma   90.00
#
_symmetry.space_group_name_H-M   'P 1'
#
loop_
_entity.id
_entity.type
_entity.pdbx_description
1 polymer ?
#
loop_
_entity_poly.entity_id
_entity_poly.type
_entity_poly.pdbx_seq_one_letter_code
_entity_poly.pdbx_strand_id
1 'polypeptide(L)'
;LTLSLLCRADNWLVDTKDGKPVHNGLSPFGKMVVEEMNRLGMMVALSHVSVDTMKVVLNISKAPVIFSHSSAFGICPHRRNVPDDVLQLVASTGSLVMVNFYNAYVTCGDKA
;
A
#
# COMPACT_ATOMS: atom_id res chain seq x y z
N LEU A 1 9.56 14.85 1.91
CA LEU A 1 9.85 14.09 0.66
C LEU A 1 9.23 12.70 0.81
N THR A 2 8.09 12.47 0.16
CA THR A 2 7.42 11.17 0.14
C THR A 2 7.90 10.40 -1.10
N LEU A 3 8.33 9.16 -0.93
CA LEU A 3 8.83 8.35 -2.05
C LEU A 3 7.86 7.21 -2.37
N SER A 4 7.26 7.26 -3.55
CA SER A 4 6.34 6.25 -4.07
C SER A 4 7.04 5.08 -4.79
N LEU A 5 8.37 4.93 -4.62
CA LEU A 5 9.18 3.94 -5.33
C LEU A 5 8.76 2.49 -5.04
N LEU A 6 8.02 2.25 -3.96
CA LEU A 6 7.50 0.93 -3.60
C LEU A 6 6.63 0.31 -4.68
N CYS A 7 5.82 1.11 -5.40
CA CYS A 7 4.96 0.63 -6.51
C CYS A 7 5.75 0.05 -7.71
N ARG A 8 7.05 0.35 -7.84
CA ARG A 8 7.91 -0.31 -8.84
C ARG A 8 8.71 -1.47 -8.25
N ALA A 9 8.90 -1.50 -6.94
CA ALA A 9 9.68 -2.53 -6.24
C ALA A 9 8.83 -3.77 -5.90
N ASP A 10 7.52 -3.62 -5.81
CA ASP A 10 6.54 -4.68 -5.57
C ASP A 10 5.96 -5.28 -6.86
N ASN A 11 6.29 -4.70 -8.02
CA ASN A 11 5.85 -5.15 -9.34
C ASN A 11 4.33 -5.39 -9.41
N TRP A 12 3.52 -4.53 -8.75
CA TRP A 12 2.06 -4.70 -8.59
C TRP A 12 1.29 -5.00 -9.89
N LEU A 13 1.77 -4.52 -11.05
CA LEU A 13 1.22 -4.85 -12.38
C LEU A 13 1.28 -6.34 -12.72
N VAL A 14 2.06 -7.13 -11.99
CA VAL A 14 2.30 -8.56 -12.20
C VAL A 14 1.52 -9.39 -11.19
N ASP A 15 0.91 -8.76 -10.19
CA ASP A 15 -0.08 -9.35 -9.27
C ASP A 15 -1.52 -9.24 -9.82
N THR A 16 -1.72 -8.68 -11.01
CA THR A 16 -3.04 -8.63 -11.66
C THR A 16 -3.31 -9.92 -12.43
N LYS A 17 -4.28 -10.71 -11.93
CA LYS A 17 -5.06 -11.84 -12.49
C LYS A 17 -4.36 -12.88 -13.41
N ASP A 18 -3.49 -12.48 -14.32
CA ASP A 18 -2.81 -13.32 -15.32
C ASP A 18 -1.30 -13.43 -15.08
N GLY A 19 -0.72 -12.57 -14.23
CA GLY A 19 0.67 -12.65 -13.79
C GLY A 19 0.82 -13.48 -12.52
N LYS A 20 1.84 -14.36 -12.48
CA LYS A 20 2.27 -14.99 -11.23
C LYS A 20 3.01 -13.93 -10.41
N PRO A 21 2.70 -13.76 -9.11
CA PRO A 21 3.49 -12.89 -8.23
C PRO A 21 4.96 -13.28 -8.33
N VAL A 22 5.81 -12.33 -8.74
CA VAL A 22 7.27 -12.55 -8.80
C VAL A 22 7.83 -12.54 -7.38
N HIS A 23 7.20 -11.77 -6.49
CA HIS A 23 7.54 -11.65 -5.09
C HIS A 23 6.24 -11.70 -4.28
N ASN A 24 6.19 -12.52 -3.22
CA ASN A 24 5.05 -12.57 -2.29
C ASN A 24 5.03 -11.29 -1.41
N GLY A 25 4.80 -10.14 -2.04
CA GLY A 25 4.94 -8.82 -1.44
C GLY A 25 6.25 -8.14 -1.85
N LEU A 26 7.16 -7.95 -0.88
CA LEU A 26 8.35 -7.11 -1.06
C LEU A 26 9.62 -7.93 -1.31
N SER A 27 10.38 -7.59 -2.37
CA SER A 27 11.69 -8.19 -2.66
C SER A 27 12.73 -7.88 -1.57
N PRO A 28 13.82 -8.67 -1.44
CA PRO A 28 14.91 -8.37 -0.50
C PRO A 28 15.51 -6.97 -0.71
N PHE A 29 15.62 -6.53 -1.97
CA PHE A 29 16.04 -5.18 -2.31
C PHE A 29 15.03 -4.13 -1.82
N GLY A 30 13.73 -4.36 -2.02
CA GLY A 30 12.68 -3.47 -1.52
C GLY A 30 12.72 -3.29 0.01
N LYS A 31 13.05 -4.34 0.76
CA LYS A 31 13.23 -4.26 2.23
C LYS A 31 14.37 -3.32 2.61
N MET A 32 15.52 -3.45 1.95
CA MET A 32 16.66 -2.53 2.17
C MET A 32 16.31 -1.08 1.83
N VAL A 33 15.50 -0.85 0.78
CA VAL A 33 15.04 0.49 0.43
C VAL A 33 14.16 1.08 1.55
N VAL A 34 13.24 0.30 2.12
CA VAL A 34 12.40 0.76 3.25
C VAL A 34 13.23 1.10 4.48
N GLU A 35 14.23 0.28 4.80
CA GLU A 35 15.15 0.55 5.91
C GLU A 35 15.96 1.83 5.69
N GLU A 36 16.45 2.04 4.48
CA GLU A 36 17.21 3.25 4.13
C GLU A 36 16.32 4.49 4.12
N MET A 37 15.07 4.37 3.65
CA MET A 37 14.09 5.45 3.75
C MET A 37 13.82 5.84 5.20
N ASN A 38 13.69 4.86 6.10
CA ASN A 38 13.53 5.11 7.53
C ASN A 38 14.78 5.76 8.14
N ARG A 39 15.99 5.35 7.71
CA ARG A 39 17.26 5.96 8.14
C ARG A 39 17.37 7.43 7.72
N LEU A 40 16.89 7.77 6.53
CA LEU A 40 16.89 9.12 5.98
C LEU A 40 15.74 10.01 6.48
N GLY A 41 14.77 9.44 7.22
CA GLY A 41 13.56 10.17 7.64
C GLY A 41 12.61 10.46 6.49
N MET A 42 12.61 9.62 5.45
CA MET A 42 11.68 9.72 4.32
C MET A 42 10.37 9.02 4.63
N MET A 43 9.26 9.62 4.20
CA MET A 43 7.94 9.00 4.35
C MET A 43 7.71 7.93 3.29
N VAL A 44 7.26 6.77 3.76
CA VAL A 44 6.95 5.60 2.94
C VAL A 44 5.48 5.65 2.52
N ALA A 45 5.23 5.63 1.21
CA ALA A 45 3.87 5.62 0.64
C ALA A 45 3.47 4.25 0.08
N LEU A 46 2.30 3.74 0.46
CA LEU A 46 1.79 2.41 0.09
C LEU A 46 0.61 2.43 -0.89
N SER A 47 0.23 3.59 -1.43
CA SER A 47 -0.79 3.60 -2.47
C SER A 47 -0.25 2.91 -3.74
N HIS A 48 -1.08 2.03 -4.32
CA HIS A 48 -0.79 1.14 -5.47
C HIS A 48 -0.07 -0.17 -5.16
N VAL A 49 0.25 -0.47 -3.90
CA VAL A 49 0.99 -1.70 -3.61
C VAL A 49 0.12 -2.93 -3.37
N SER A 50 0.73 -4.11 -3.37
CA SER A 50 0.05 -5.35 -3.01
C SER A 50 -0.30 -5.46 -1.53
N VAL A 51 -1.40 -6.15 -1.21
CA VAL A 51 -1.84 -6.38 0.18
C VAL A 51 -0.72 -7.02 1.00
N ASP A 52 0.00 -7.97 0.42
CA ASP A 52 1.16 -8.60 1.07
C ASP A 52 2.29 -7.59 1.30
N THR A 53 2.57 -6.72 0.34
CA THR A 53 3.53 -5.62 0.53
C THR A 53 3.08 -4.66 1.62
N MET A 54 1.80 -4.29 1.67
CA MET A 54 1.26 -3.41 2.73
C MET A 54 1.56 -4.00 4.11
N LYS A 55 1.25 -5.29 4.30
CA LYS A 55 1.47 -6.00 5.57
C LYS A 55 2.95 -6.09 5.92
N VAL A 56 3.81 -6.44 4.96
CA VAL A 56 5.26 -6.52 5.17
C VAL A 56 5.82 -5.16 5.55
N VAL A 57 5.47 -4.10 4.83
CA VAL A 57 5.99 -2.75 5.09
C VAL A 57 5.50 -2.22 6.43
N LEU A 58 4.22 -2.40 6.77
CA LEU A 58 3.68 -2.01 8.07
C LEU A 58 4.38 -2.72 9.24
N ASN A 59 4.87 -3.95 9.04
CA ASN A 59 5.55 -4.71 10.07
C ASN A 59 7.05 -4.38 10.21
N ILE A 60 7.74 -4.04 9.11
CA ILE A 60 9.18 -3.73 9.14
C ILE A 60 9.46 -2.23 9.34
N SER A 61 8.50 -1.36 9.02
CA SER A 61 8.74 0.08 9.08
C SER A 61 8.85 0.55 10.52
N LYS A 62 9.91 1.31 10.81
CA LYS A 62 10.10 1.95 12.12
C LYS A 62 9.38 3.29 12.24
N ALA A 63 9.11 3.93 11.11
CA ALA A 63 8.38 5.19 11.03
C ALA A 63 6.94 4.96 10.53
N PRO A 64 5.99 5.82 10.91
CA PRO A 64 4.64 5.78 10.38
C PRO A 64 4.62 5.85 8.85
N VAL A 65 3.80 5.01 8.24
CA VAL A 65 3.64 4.97 6.77
C VAL A 65 2.36 5.69 6.37
N ILE A 66 2.27 6.05 5.09
CA ILE A 66 1.10 6.75 4.55
C ILE A 66 0.49 6.02 3.36
N PHE A 67 -0.84 6.05 3.29
CA PHE A 67 -1.59 5.81 2.08
C PHE A 67 -2.00 7.17 1.56
N SER A 68 -1.35 7.64 0.49
CA SER A 68 -1.56 8.99 -0.05
C SER A 68 -2.92 9.18 -0.70
N HIS A 69 -3.50 8.12 -1.25
CA HIS A 69 -4.79 8.14 -1.95
C HIS A 69 -5.37 6.74 -2.01
N SER A 70 -5.99 6.28 -0.93
CA SER A 70 -6.63 4.96 -0.89
C SER A 70 -7.87 5.01 0.00
N SER A 71 -8.90 4.26 -0.37
CA SER A 71 -10.18 4.21 0.36
C SER A 71 -10.35 2.84 1.04
N ALA A 72 -11.41 2.67 1.84
CA ALA A 72 -11.65 1.43 2.58
C ALA A 72 -12.32 0.35 1.72
N PHE A 73 -11.82 -0.88 1.77
CA PHE A 73 -12.37 -2.00 1.02
C PHE A 73 -13.77 -2.39 1.51
N GLY A 74 -14.03 -2.27 2.82
CA GLY A 74 -15.36 -2.51 3.39
C GLY A 74 -16.45 -1.56 2.88
N ILE A 75 -16.10 -0.36 2.44
CA ILE A 75 -17.04 0.58 1.79
C ILE A 75 -17.21 0.20 0.32
N CYS A 76 -16.09 -0.03 -0.37
CA CYS A 76 -16.09 -0.37 -1.78
C CYS A 76 -15.11 -1.50 -2.08
N PRO A 77 -15.58 -2.69 -2.53
CA PRO A 77 -14.75 -3.87 -2.73
C PRO A 77 -13.95 -3.77 -4.04
N HIS A 78 -13.10 -2.76 -4.13
CA HIS A 78 -12.20 -2.52 -5.24
C HIS A 78 -10.77 -2.90 -4.81
N ARG A 79 -10.01 -3.62 -5.65
CA ARG A 79 -8.65 -4.10 -5.33
C ARG A 79 -7.63 -3.00 -4.97
N ARG A 80 -7.93 -1.75 -5.32
CA ARG A 80 -7.10 -0.58 -4.95
C ARG A 80 -7.38 -0.05 -3.55
N ASN A 81 -8.49 -0.46 -2.94
CA ASN A 81 -8.85 -0.07 -1.59
C ASN A 81 -8.17 -0.97 -0.56
N VAL A 82 -7.96 -0.40 0.63
CA VAL A 82 -7.24 -1.05 1.73
C VAL A 82 -8.19 -2.02 2.44
N PRO A 83 -7.83 -3.31 2.52
CA PRO A 83 -8.58 -4.29 3.30
C PRO A 83 -8.66 -3.93 4.80
N ASP A 84 -9.73 -4.35 5.47
CA ASP A 84 -9.98 -3.98 6.87
C ASP A 84 -8.92 -4.54 7.84
N ASP A 85 -8.33 -5.68 7.54
CA ASP A 85 -7.20 -6.24 8.31
C ASP A 85 -5.95 -5.37 8.20
N VAL A 86 -5.69 -4.77 7.04
CA VAL A 86 -4.62 -3.79 6.86
C VAL A 86 -4.97 -2.47 7.57
N LEU A 87 -6.22 -2.03 7.56
CA LEU A 87 -6.64 -0.83 8.30
C LEU A 87 -6.44 -0.97 9.81
N GLN A 88 -6.63 -2.17 10.38
CA GLN A 88 -6.31 -2.45 11.78
C GLN A 88 -4.79 -2.32 12.06
N LEU A 89 -3.95 -2.81 11.14
CA LEU A 89 -2.49 -2.65 11.24
C LEU A 89 -2.04 -1.19 11.10
N VAL A 90 -2.73 -0.41 10.27
CA VAL A 90 -2.49 1.04 10.14
C VAL A 90 -2.77 1.73 11.48
N ALA A 91 -3.89 1.39 12.12
CA ALA A 91 -4.26 1.96 13.42
C ALA A 91 -3.25 1.57 14.51
N SER A 92 -2.77 0.32 14.54
CA SER A 92 -1.81 -0.13 15.55
C SER A 92 -0.41 0.46 15.39
N THR A 93 -0.02 0.80 14.15
CA THR A 93 1.30 1.36 13.82
C THR A 93 1.33 2.90 13.84
N GLY A 94 0.20 3.56 14.08
CA GLY A 94 0.09 5.02 14.03
C GLY A 94 0.24 5.60 12.61
N SER A 95 -0.06 4.78 11.59
CA SER A 95 0.03 5.14 10.18
C SER A 95 -1.21 5.90 9.70
N LEU A 96 -1.13 6.57 8.55
CA LEU A 96 -2.20 7.43 8.04
C LEU A 96 -2.78 6.93 6.72
N VAL A 97 -4.11 6.98 6.59
CA VAL A 97 -4.81 6.76 5.32
C VAL A 97 -5.49 8.04 4.88
N MET A 98 -5.10 8.54 3.71
CA MET A 98 -5.76 9.65 3.03
C MET A 98 -6.80 9.10 2.05
N VAL A 99 -8.06 9.44 2.31
CA VAL A 99 -9.21 8.97 1.52
C VAL A 99 -9.13 9.52 0.10
N ASN A 100 -9.27 8.64 -0.90
CA ASN A 100 -9.29 9.05 -2.29
C ASN A 100 -10.71 9.47 -2.71
N PHE A 101 -10.84 10.60 -3.41
CA PHE A 101 -12.10 11.10 -3.96
C PHE A 101 -12.37 10.63 -5.40
N TYR A 102 -11.59 9.69 -5.91
CA TYR A 102 -11.86 9.09 -7.22
C TYR A 102 -13.15 8.28 -7.17
N ASN A 103 -14.14 8.67 -7.98
CA ASN A 103 -15.50 8.13 -7.96
C ASN A 103 -15.52 6.59 -7.98
N ALA A 104 -14.72 5.96 -8.85
CA ALA A 104 -14.68 4.49 -8.97
C ALA A 104 -14.33 3.75 -7.66
N TYR A 105 -13.66 4.42 -6.72
CA TYR A 105 -13.19 3.81 -5.47
C TYR A 105 -14.10 4.13 -4.27
N VAL A 106 -15.13 4.97 -4.48
CA VAL A 106 -16.05 5.45 -3.44
C VAL A 106 -17.50 5.11 -3.74
N THR A 107 -17.93 5.16 -5.01
CA THR A 107 -19.35 5.04 -5.36
C THR A 107 -19.82 3.61 -5.64
N CYS A 108 -18.90 2.64 -5.78
CA CYS A 108 -19.18 1.19 -5.94
C CYS A 108 -20.20 0.81 -7.01
N GLY A 109 -20.55 1.76 -7.89
CA GLY A 109 -21.47 1.54 -9.00
C GLY A 109 -20.67 1.27 -10.26
N ASP A 110 -21.24 0.45 -11.14
CA ASP A 110 -20.73 0.12 -12.48
C ASP A 110 -20.59 1.33 -13.44
N LYS A 111 -20.76 2.55 -12.93
CA LYS A 111 -20.62 3.81 -13.65
C LYS A 111 -19.47 4.60 -13.06
N ALA A 112 -18.26 4.19 -13.41
CA ALA A 112 -17.08 5.04 -13.35
C ALA A 112 -16.33 4.96 -14.68
#